data_AF-B7PGC2-F1
#
_entry.id   AF-B7PGC2-F1
#
_cell.length_a   1.000
_cell.length_b   1.000
_cell.length_c   1.000
_cell.angle_alpha   90.00
_cell.angle_beta   90.00
_cell.angle_gamma   90.00
#
_symmetry.space_group_name_H-M   'P 1'
#
loop_
_entity.id
_entity.type
_entity.pdbx_description
1 polymer ?
#
loop_
_entity_poly.entity_id
_entity_poly.type
_entity_poly.pdbx_seq_one_letter_code
_entity_poly.pdbx_strand_id
1 'polypeptide(L)'
;LPSLMFSQDCRGAFPIVKCTYCRTEFQQENTHTICKKCEQNVKAYGKPTACEYCNIIAAFIGSKCQRCTNSEKRYGPPVNCEQCKQRCAFDRKDDSRRKVDGKLLCWLCTLSYKRALAKAKQNDPMR
;
A
#
# COMPACT_ATOMS: atom_id res chain seq x y z
N LEU A 1 37.41 36.24 6.11
CA LEU A 1 36.45 35.48 5.28
C LEU A 1 36.98 34.06 5.10
N PRO A 2 36.41 33.12 5.86
CA PRO A 2 35.89 31.92 5.22
C PRO A 2 34.44 31.71 5.62
N SER A 3 33.66 31.36 4.61
CA SER A 3 32.22 31.22 4.61
C SER A 3 31.74 30.28 5.71
N LEU A 4 30.88 30.83 6.59
CA LEU A 4 29.98 30.06 7.45
C LEU A 4 29.05 29.23 6.56
N MET A 5 29.53 28.05 6.19
CA MET A 5 28.72 26.98 5.64
C MET A 5 28.12 26.26 6.84
N PHE A 6 26.90 26.63 7.23
CA PHE A 6 25.91 25.75 7.88
C PHE A 6 24.64 26.59 8.14
N SER A 7 23.82 26.77 7.11
CA SER A 7 22.40 27.05 7.34
C SER A 7 21.73 25.74 7.71
N GLN A 8 21.51 25.57 9.01
CA GLN A 8 20.46 24.75 9.55
C GLN A 8 19.14 25.11 8.84
N ASP A 9 18.68 24.23 7.96
CA ASP A 9 17.29 24.21 7.55
C ASP A 9 16.74 22.82 7.81
N CYS A 10 16.56 22.51 9.10
CA CYS A 10 15.73 21.43 9.59
C CYS A 10 14.24 21.74 9.31
N ARG A 11 13.86 22.01 8.06
CA ARG A 11 12.45 22.07 7.65
C ARG A 11 12.01 20.67 7.25
N GLY A 12 11.60 19.93 8.27
CA GLY A 12 11.33 18.49 8.25
C GLY A 12 10.55 18.03 7.02
N ALA A 13 11.21 17.21 6.20
CA ALA A 13 10.50 16.25 5.40
C ALA A 13 9.76 15.34 6.38
N PHE A 14 8.45 15.55 6.51
CA PHE A 14 7.58 14.69 7.30
C PHE A 14 7.81 13.20 6.94
N PRO A 15 7.57 12.24 7.85
CA PRO A 15 7.84 10.85 7.54
C PRO A 15 6.88 10.31 6.47
N ILE A 16 7.35 9.32 5.69
CA ILE A 16 6.47 8.49 4.88
C ILE A 16 5.75 7.51 5.83
N VAL A 17 4.43 7.62 5.89
CA VAL A 17 3.59 6.80 6.78
C VAL A 17 2.57 5.98 5.99
N LYS A 18 1.97 4.96 6.61
CA LYS A 18 0.93 4.15 6.00
C LYS A 18 -0.45 4.68 6.37
N CYS A 19 -1.31 4.86 5.39
CA CYS A 19 -2.70 5.24 5.61
C CYS A 19 -3.42 4.20 6.48
N THR A 20 -4.07 4.66 7.56
CA THR A 20 -4.82 3.81 8.51
C THR A 20 -5.86 2.94 7.79
N TYR A 21 -6.56 3.51 6.80
CA TYR A 21 -7.57 2.78 6.03
C TYR A 21 -6.95 1.94 4.91
N CYS A 22 -6.41 2.56 3.85
CA CYS A 22 -6.02 1.80 2.65
C CYS A 22 -4.61 1.18 2.71
N ARG A 23 -3.86 1.39 3.79
CA ARG A 23 -2.48 0.91 4.03
C ARG A 23 -1.43 1.34 2.98
N THR A 24 -1.80 2.26 2.08
CA THR A 24 -0.88 2.84 1.10
C THR A 24 0.06 3.81 1.81
N GLU A 25 1.34 3.79 1.43
CA GLU A 25 2.33 4.75 1.91
C GLU A 25 2.10 6.11 1.27
N PHE A 26 2.22 7.17 2.07
CA PHE A 26 2.12 8.55 1.60
C PHE A 26 3.02 9.44 2.44
N GLN A 27 3.50 10.52 1.82
CA GLN A 27 4.21 11.58 2.53
C GLN A 27 3.22 12.27 3.47
N GLN A 28 3.49 12.22 4.76
CA GLN A 28 2.68 12.93 5.73
C GLN A 28 2.84 14.44 5.49
N GLU A 29 1.77 15.23 5.60
CA GLU A 29 1.84 16.69 5.47
C GLU A 29 1.48 17.40 6.79
N ASN A 30 0.87 16.69 7.73
CA ASN A 30 0.36 17.13 9.03
C ASN A 30 0.28 15.92 9.99
N THR A 31 -0.25 16.05 11.21
CA THR A 31 -0.44 14.92 12.15
C THR A 31 -1.44 13.84 11.69
N HIS A 32 -2.01 13.96 10.49
CA HIS A 32 -3.01 13.04 9.95
C HIS A 32 -2.37 11.70 9.55
N THR A 33 -3.06 10.59 9.88
CA THR A 33 -2.63 9.22 9.57
C THR A 33 -3.40 8.60 8.39
N ILE A 34 -4.23 9.39 7.72
CA ILE A 34 -5.08 8.98 6.60
C ILE A 34 -4.64 9.74 5.35
N CYS A 35 -4.53 9.05 4.21
CA CYS A 35 -4.17 9.70 2.95
C CYS A 35 -5.33 10.58 2.41
N LYS A 36 -5.00 11.61 1.61
CA LYS A 36 -5.96 12.55 1.00
C LYS A 36 -7.20 11.88 0.37
N LYS A 37 -6.98 10.78 -0.36
CA LYS A 37 -8.08 10.02 -0.99
C LYS A 37 -9.04 9.40 0.04
N CYS A 38 -8.51 8.80 1.10
CA CYS A 38 -9.34 8.22 2.15
C CYS A 38 -10.01 9.30 2.99
N GLU A 39 -9.36 10.45 3.21
CA GLU A 39 -9.97 11.60 3.87
C GLU A 39 -11.19 12.13 3.10
N GLN A 40 -11.06 12.32 1.78
CA GLN A 40 -12.17 12.71 0.91
C GLN A 40 -13.33 11.71 0.97
N ASN A 41 -13.03 10.41 0.94
CA ASN A 41 -14.05 9.38 1.06
C ASN A 41 -14.73 9.38 2.43
N VAL A 42 -14.02 9.66 3.53
CA VAL A 42 -14.65 9.82 4.85
C VAL A 42 -15.61 11.00 4.85
N LYS A 43 -15.21 12.13 4.26
CA LYS A 43 -16.08 13.32 4.16
C LYS A 43 -17.33 13.05 3.32
N ALA A 44 -17.21 12.26 2.26
CA ALA A 44 -18.31 11.98 1.34
C ALA A 44 -19.24 10.82 1.80
N TYR A 45 -18.68 9.78 2.41
CA TYR A 45 -19.38 8.51 2.65
C TYR A 45 -19.34 8.05 4.11
N GLY A 46 -18.61 8.75 4.98
CA GLY A 46 -18.44 8.36 6.39
C GLY A 46 -17.37 7.29 6.61
N LYS A 47 -17.41 6.65 7.79
CA LYS A 47 -16.43 5.64 8.18
C LYS A 47 -16.59 4.38 7.31
N PRO A 48 -15.51 3.83 6.73
CA PRO A 48 -15.59 2.64 5.90
C PRO A 48 -15.81 1.37 6.74
N THR A 49 -16.34 0.34 6.09
CA THR A 49 -16.42 -1.03 6.63
C THR A 49 -15.24 -1.89 6.14
N ALA A 50 -15.14 -3.10 6.68
CA ALA A 50 -14.16 -4.09 6.23
C ALA A 50 -14.51 -4.58 4.82
N CYS A 51 -13.50 -4.61 3.95
CA CYS A 51 -13.63 -5.19 2.61
C CYS A 51 -13.85 -6.71 2.69
N GLU A 52 -14.91 -7.21 2.06
CA GLU A 52 -15.26 -8.65 2.03
C GLU A 52 -14.15 -9.56 1.47
N TYR A 53 -13.26 -9.02 0.61
CA TYR A 53 -12.15 -9.80 0.05
C TYR A 53 -10.89 -9.74 0.90
N CYS A 54 -10.40 -8.53 1.23
CA CYS A 54 -9.08 -8.34 1.82
C CYS A 54 -9.10 -7.92 3.30
N ASN A 55 -10.28 -7.82 3.91
CA ASN A 55 -10.52 -7.42 5.30
C ASN A 55 -9.97 -6.05 5.72
N ILE A 56 -9.43 -5.27 4.77
CA ILE A 56 -9.02 -3.90 5.03
C ILE A 56 -10.27 -3.04 5.27
N ILE A 57 -10.27 -2.27 6.35
CA ILE A 57 -11.31 -1.27 6.67
C ILE A 57 -11.19 -0.08 5.70
N ALA A 58 -11.65 -0.27 4.47
CA ALA A 58 -11.58 0.71 3.38
C ALA A 58 -12.70 0.53 2.34
N ALA A 59 -13.76 -0.20 2.69
CA ALA A 59 -14.99 -0.25 1.91
C ALA A 59 -15.84 0.98 2.26
N PHE A 60 -15.63 2.08 1.53
CA PHE A 60 -16.38 3.32 1.72
C PHE A 60 -17.76 3.29 1.06
N ILE A 61 -17.93 2.43 0.04
CA ILE A 61 -19.17 2.27 -0.72
C ILE A 61 -19.35 0.77 -0.94
N GLY A 62 -20.49 0.22 -0.52
CA GLY A 62 -20.77 -1.22 -0.59
C GLY A 62 -19.87 -2.05 0.34
N SER A 63 -19.62 -3.31 -0.04
CA SER A 63 -18.86 -4.27 0.76
C SER A 63 -17.38 -4.41 0.38
N LYS A 64 -16.92 -3.74 -0.70
CA LYS A 64 -15.57 -3.87 -1.24
C LYS A 64 -14.78 -2.57 -1.17
N CYS A 65 -13.50 -2.67 -0.81
CA CYS A 65 -12.62 -1.52 -1.00
C CYS A 65 -12.41 -1.24 -2.49
N GLN A 66 -12.21 0.02 -2.84
CA GLN A 66 -11.97 0.49 -4.21
C GLN A 66 -10.90 -0.32 -4.96
N ARG A 67 -9.86 -0.78 -4.27
CA ARG A 67 -8.79 -1.59 -4.88
C ARG A 67 -9.30 -2.96 -5.33
N CYS A 68 -10.06 -3.65 -4.48
CA CYS A 68 -10.64 -4.94 -4.79
C CYS A 68 -11.66 -4.81 -5.91
N THR A 69 -12.55 -3.80 -5.84
CA THR A 69 -13.52 -3.50 -6.90
C THR A 69 -12.85 -3.28 -8.26
N ASN A 70 -11.80 -2.45 -8.30
CA ASN A 70 -11.09 -2.16 -9.57
C ASN A 70 -10.31 -3.36 -10.10
N SER A 71 -9.73 -4.16 -9.20
CA SER A 71 -8.98 -5.35 -9.60
C SER A 71 -9.92 -6.43 -10.13
N GLU A 72 -11.08 -6.61 -9.51
CA GLU A 72 -12.10 -7.54 -9.97
C GLU A 72 -12.64 -7.17 -11.35
N LYS A 73 -12.98 -5.90 -11.55
CA LYS A 73 -13.42 -5.39 -12.85
C LYS A 73 -12.39 -5.62 -13.96
N ARG A 74 -11.09 -5.57 -13.63
CA ARG A 74 -10.00 -5.66 -14.61
C ARG A 74 -9.50 -7.08 -14.85
N TYR A 75 -9.48 -7.91 -13.83
CA TYR A 75 -8.80 -9.22 -13.83
C TYR A 75 -9.74 -10.39 -13.56
N GLY A 76 -11.02 -10.13 -13.28
CA GLY A 76 -11.99 -11.15 -12.91
C GLY A 76 -12.05 -11.43 -11.41
N PRO A 77 -12.78 -12.47 -10.99
CA PRO A 77 -13.05 -12.75 -9.58
C PRO A 77 -11.77 -12.99 -8.77
N PRO A 78 -11.77 -12.69 -7.46
CA PRO A 78 -10.61 -12.93 -6.62
C PRO A 78 -10.34 -14.42 -6.41
N VAL A 79 -9.07 -14.74 -6.29
CA VAL A 79 -8.54 -16.08 -5.97
C VAL A 79 -7.73 -16.04 -4.67
N ASN A 80 -7.36 -17.21 -4.15
CA ASN A 80 -6.61 -17.31 -2.91
C ASN A 80 -5.19 -16.75 -3.08
N CYS A 81 -4.81 -15.86 -2.16
CA CYS A 81 -3.43 -15.38 -2.04
C CYS A 81 -2.54 -16.52 -1.52
N GLU A 82 -1.41 -16.77 -2.17
CA GLU A 82 -0.50 -17.84 -1.74
C GLU A 82 0.10 -17.61 -0.35
N GLN A 83 0.19 -16.35 0.10
CA GLN A 83 0.78 -15.97 1.38
C GLN A 83 -0.24 -15.91 2.52
N CYS A 84 -1.28 -15.07 2.41
CA CYS A 84 -2.26 -14.91 3.48
C CYS A 84 -3.46 -15.85 3.38
N LYS A 85 -3.55 -16.67 2.32
CA LYS A 85 -4.63 -17.63 2.02
C LYS A 85 -6.04 -17.03 1.84
N GLN A 86 -6.23 -15.74 2.08
CA GLN A 86 -7.48 -15.02 1.83
C GLN A 86 -7.79 -14.92 0.33
N ARG A 87 -9.09 -14.94 -0.01
CA ARG A 87 -9.59 -14.80 -1.38
C ARG A 87 -9.57 -13.32 -1.83
N CYS A 88 -8.36 -12.81 -2.06
CA CYS A 88 -8.11 -11.40 -2.40
C CYS A 88 -6.93 -11.16 -3.34
N ALA A 89 -6.35 -12.22 -3.89
CA ALA A 89 -5.42 -12.12 -4.99
C ALA A 89 -6.18 -12.04 -6.32
N PHE A 90 -5.54 -11.45 -7.33
CA PHE A 90 -6.10 -11.30 -8.67
C PHE A 90 -5.04 -11.71 -9.67
N ASP A 91 -5.43 -12.49 -10.68
CA ASP A 91 -4.51 -12.95 -11.70
C ASP A 91 -4.18 -11.82 -12.69
N ARG A 92 -3.04 -11.17 -12.44
CA ARG A 92 -2.56 -10.03 -13.21
C ARG A 92 -1.70 -10.44 -14.43
N LYS A 93 -1.68 -11.73 -14.78
CA LYS A 93 -0.79 -12.32 -15.81
C LYS A 93 0.71 -12.19 -15.47
N ASP A 94 1.54 -12.77 -16.33
CA ASP A 94 2.94 -13.15 -16.09
C ASP A 94 3.86 -12.02 -15.58
N ASP A 95 3.78 -10.80 -16.15
CA ASP A 95 4.72 -9.69 -15.85
C ASP A 95 4.74 -9.31 -14.36
N SER A 96 3.57 -9.37 -13.72
CA SER A 96 3.44 -9.03 -12.31
C SER A 96 3.94 -10.12 -11.36
N ARG A 97 3.87 -11.40 -11.78
CA ARG A 97 4.31 -12.57 -11.01
C ARG A 97 5.83 -12.68 -10.97
N ARG A 98 6.52 -12.33 -12.07
CA ARG A 98 8.01 -12.29 -12.11
C ARG A 98 8.61 -11.42 -11.01
N LYS A 99 7.96 -10.30 -10.68
CA LYS A 99 8.42 -9.35 -9.63
C LYS A 99 8.25 -9.88 -8.21
N VAL A 100 7.56 -11.00 -8.04
CA VAL A 100 7.29 -11.64 -6.75
C VAL A 100 7.58 -13.15 -6.81
N ASP A 101 8.61 -13.53 -7.59
CA ASP A 101 9.09 -14.92 -7.64
C ASP A 101 8.00 -15.91 -8.08
N GLY A 102 7.22 -15.53 -9.10
CA GLY A 102 6.13 -16.34 -9.64
C GLY A 102 4.85 -16.36 -8.79
N LYS A 103 4.89 -15.89 -7.55
CA LYS A 103 3.80 -16.06 -6.57
C LYS A 103 2.57 -15.20 -6.88
N LEU A 104 1.40 -15.80 -6.74
CA LEU A 104 0.10 -15.15 -6.82
C LEU A 104 -0.28 -14.52 -5.47
N LEU A 105 0.08 -13.24 -5.32
CA LEU A 105 -0.08 -12.50 -4.08
C LEU A 105 -1.22 -11.48 -4.17
N CYS A 106 -1.93 -11.28 -3.06
CA CYS A 106 -2.78 -10.10 -2.91
C CYS A 106 -1.93 -8.83 -2.86
N TRP A 107 -2.58 -7.67 -2.97
CA TRP A 107 -1.87 -6.40 -2.98
C TRP A 107 -1.00 -6.16 -1.73
N LEU A 108 -1.51 -6.47 -0.53
CA LEU A 108 -0.76 -6.26 0.71
C LEU A 108 0.45 -7.20 0.82
N CYS A 109 0.28 -8.47 0.47
CA CYS A 109 1.38 -9.43 0.43
C CYS A 109 2.41 -9.03 -0.65
N THR A 110 1.97 -8.53 -1.81
CA THR A 110 2.87 -7.99 -2.85
C THR A 110 3.71 -6.83 -2.32
N LEU A 111 3.10 -5.86 -1.63
CA LEU A 111 3.83 -4.73 -1.03
C LEU A 111 4.84 -5.22 0.02
N SER A 112 4.41 -6.14 0.88
CA SER A 112 5.25 -6.67 1.96
C SER A 112 6.44 -7.45 1.40
N TYR A 113 6.22 -8.27 0.37
CA TYR A 113 7.27 -9.02 -0.33
C TYR A 113 8.29 -8.09 -0.97
N LYS A 114 7.84 -7.07 -1.71
CA LYS A 114 8.74 -6.08 -2.33
C LYS A 114 9.58 -5.32 -1.32
N ARG A 115 9.00 -4.95 -0.16
CA ARG A 115 9.76 -4.31 0.93
C ARG A 115 10.81 -5.26 1.51
N ALA A 116 10.47 -6.54 1.72
CA ALA A 116 11.43 -7.54 2.19
C ALA A 116 12.59 -7.73 1.20
N LEU A 117 12.29 -7.81 -0.12
CA LEU A 117 13.32 -7.88 -1.15
C LEU A 117 14.24 -6.65 -1.18
N ALA A 118 13.68 -5.45 -1.03
CA ALA A 118 14.48 -4.22 -1.00
C ALA A 118 15.44 -4.19 0.20
N LYS A 119 14.97 -4.63 1.38
CA LYS A 119 15.82 -4.74 2.58
C LYS A 119 16.93 -5.77 2.41
N ALA A 120 16.63 -6.95 1.85
CA ALA A 120 17.63 -7.98 1.61
C ALA A 120 18.75 -7.49 0.66
N LYS A 121 18.40 -6.72 -0.37
CA LYS A 121 19.39 -6.12 -1.30
C LYS A 121 20.26 -5.04 -0.69
N GLN A 122 19.79 -4.33 0.34
CA GLN A 122 20.57 -3.32 1.05
C GLN A 122 21.51 -3.92 2.11
N ASN A 123 21.18 -5.12 2.59
CA ASN A 123 21.91 -5.81 3.65
C ASN A 123 22.81 -6.93 3.11
N ASP A 124 23.06 -6.95 1.80
CA ASP A 124 24.01 -7.86 1.17
C ASP A 124 25.42 -7.28 1.34
N PRO A 125 26.29 -7.86 2.18
CA PRO A 125 27.59 -7.30 2.53
C PRO A 125 28.62 -7.40 1.38
N MET A 126 28.21 -7.86 0.20
CA MET A 126 29.07 -8.03 -0.97
C MET A 126 28.97 -6.84 -1.96
N ARG A 127 28.27 -5.75 -1.58
CA ARG A 127 28.17 -4.51 -2.37
C ARG A 127 28.54 -3.27 -1.56
#